data_AF-A0A8T6CKY1-F1
#
_entry.id   AF-A0A8T6CKY1-F1
#
_cell.length_a   1.000
_cell.length_b   1.000
_cell.length_c   1.000
_cell.angle_alpha   90.00
_cell.angle_beta   90.00
_cell.angle_gamma   90.00
#
_symmetry.space_group_name_H-M   'P 1'
#
loop_
_entity.id
_entity.type
_entity.pdbx_description
1 polymer ?
#
loop_
_entity_poly.entity_id
_entity_poly.type
_entity_poly.pdbx_seq_one_letter_code
_entity_poly.pdbx_strand_id
1 'polypeptide(L)'
;MNRPRPLARRLTGLAAVVCVVGVSALVACDSTPTATPAATRALSATPTASPSPVPTAATPTPDEPAPTFLLDALLTVFGYRQDGTAEVELSIELRNDGGPAQVTPLVTVECELNGEPVSGCGGPLDGLTLPEGVGREEAVMRLRAPMGTEVLAVLGDGTASNTVVVPERILGVERDTWACFSDRPQRSATHENDFLGGCGGWTSGTVLKWDPDEPVRVWADPTGDARYVRILEETLDDLAPLLNLDVEWVETEDEATLKTYVGVPSERASSIGLDAFCQDTVGCGGPDSFDDGTITSASMSVWLNSPQEASLTENEIVHATLHEALHALTAMHHRPAASSVMSVNAALRLPRLSDSDEALLRLHAHPLVQPGMTMPEVERLIVFADELLDPPPAATRNDGIQLAERAYA
;
A
#
# COMPACT_ATOMS: atom_id res chain seq x y z
N MET A 1 50.59 34.00 4.30
CA MET A 1 51.06 32.65 4.68
C MET A 1 49.98 31.68 4.17
N ASN A 2 50.00 31.03 3.01
CA ASN A 2 51.02 30.40 2.17
C ASN A 2 51.89 29.35 2.90
N ARG A 3 51.41 28.10 2.96
CA ARG A 3 51.97 27.01 2.13
C ARG A 3 51.00 25.82 1.94
N PRO A 4 51.14 25.06 0.83
CA PRO A 4 50.13 24.12 0.30
C PRO A 4 50.66 22.67 0.15
N ARG A 5 49.80 21.82 -0.47
CA ARG A 5 50.04 20.54 -1.20
C ARG A 5 49.86 19.22 -0.41
N PRO A 6 49.56 18.07 -1.08
CA PRO A 6 49.43 17.84 -2.54
C PRO A 6 48.16 17.12 -3.05
N LEU A 7 47.90 17.37 -4.33
CA LEU A 7 47.16 16.56 -5.31
C LEU A 7 48.00 15.36 -5.80
N ALA A 8 47.36 14.23 -6.07
CA ALA A 8 47.54 13.40 -7.29
C ALA A 8 46.58 12.18 -7.27
N ARG A 9 45.60 12.12 -8.21
CA ARG A 9 45.48 11.17 -9.36
C ARG A 9 45.04 9.74 -8.96
N ARG A 10 44.10 9.04 -9.61
CA ARG A 10 43.51 9.00 -10.97
C ARG A 10 42.17 8.23 -10.89
N LEU A 11 41.10 8.68 -11.56
CA LEU A 11 40.44 8.05 -12.72
C LEU A 11 40.25 6.52 -12.66
N THR A 12 39.00 6.05 -12.55
CA THR A 12 38.19 5.44 -13.64
C THR A 12 36.85 4.96 -13.06
N GLY A 13 35.73 5.25 -13.75
CA GLY A 13 34.43 4.67 -13.43
C GLY A 13 34.33 3.22 -13.91
N LEU A 14 33.40 2.47 -13.32
CA LEU A 14 32.58 1.48 -14.04
C LEU A 14 31.40 1.07 -13.16
N ALA A 15 30.28 0.82 -13.82
CA ALA A 15 29.00 0.42 -13.27
C ALA A 15 29.08 -0.84 -12.40
N ALA A 16 28.33 -0.84 -11.30
CA ALA A 16 28.03 -2.04 -10.52
C ALA A 16 26.97 -2.85 -11.27
N VAL A 17 27.39 -3.93 -11.91
CA VAL A 17 26.55 -5.07 -12.31
C VAL A 17 26.75 -6.13 -11.24
N VAL A 18 25.69 -6.47 -10.51
CA VAL A 18 25.70 -7.52 -9.49
C VAL A 18 25.13 -8.82 -10.07
N CYS A 19 26.04 -9.80 -10.11
CA CYS A 19 25.90 -11.26 -10.09
C CYS A 19 25.03 -12.01 -11.12
N VAL A 20 25.72 -12.56 -12.12
CA VAL A 20 25.42 -13.83 -12.78
C VAL A 20 26.14 -14.95 -12.02
N VAL A 21 25.44 -16.02 -11.66
CA VAL A 21 25.98 -17.33 -11.22
C VAL A 21 25.26 -18.38 -12.07
N GLY A 22 25.88 -19.37 -12.72
CA GLY A 22 27.26 -19.81 -12.74
C GLY A 22 27.48 -20.75 -13.94
N VAL A 23 28.75 -20.90 -14.31
CA VAL A 23 29.27 -21.52 -15.54
C VAL A 23 29.53 -23.02 -15.35
N SER A 24 29.29 -23.79 -16.42
CA SER A 24 29.66 -25.19 -16.65
C SER A 24 31.17 -25.46 -16.61
N ALA A 25 31.56 -26.69 -16.22
CA ALA A 25 32.47 -27.59 -16.97
C ALA A 25 33.28 -28.51 -16.04
N LEU A 26 33.43 -29.78 -16.43
CA LEU A 26 34.69 -30.53 -16.34
C LEU A 26 34.65 -31.73 -17.30
N VAL A 27 35.42 -31.62 -18.38
CA VAL A 27 35.90 -32.73 -19.22
C VAL A 27 37.33 -33.04 -18.77
N ALA A 28 37.69 -34.32 -18.70
CA ALA A 28 39.08 -34.77 -18.73
C ALA A 28 39.21 -36.02 -19.63
N CYS A 29 40.14 -35.95 -20.58
CA CYS A 29 40.60 -37.01 -21.47
C CYS A 29 41.89 -37.66 -20.94
N ASP A 30 42.18 -38.91 -21.36
CA ASP A 30 43.46 -39.46 -21.93
C ASP A 30 43.66 -40.96 -21.55
N SER A 31 43.64 -41.93 -22.50
CA SER A 31 44.64 -42.47 -23.46
C SER A 31 45.46 -43.71 -22.96
N THR A 32 45.06 -44.94 -23.38
CA THR A 32 45.72 -45.93 -24.32
C THR A 32 46.96 -46.70 -23.79
N PRO A 33 47.53 -47.76 -24.45
CA PRO A 33 47.02 -48.88 -25.30
C PRO A 33 47.69 -50.26 -24.99
N THR A 34 47.28 -51.40 -25.60
CA THR A 34 48.21 -52.49 -26.04
C THR A 34 47.57 -53.46 -27.07
N ALA A 35 48.42 -54.13 -27.85
CA ALA A 35 48.24 -54.61 -29.22
C ALA A 35 47.93 -56.13 -29.43
N THR A 36 47.22 -56.44 -30.54
CA THR A 36 47.49 -57.35 -31.71
C THR A 36 48.49 -58.53 -31.51
N PRO A 37 48.37 -59.74 -32.15
CA PRO A 37 48.08 -59.85 -33.60
C PRO A 37 47.48 -61.14 -34.25
N ALA A 38 47.14 -60.94 -35.54
CA ALA A 38 47.36 -61.79 -36.73
C ALA A 38 46.46 -63.01 -37.08
N ALA A 39 45.63 -62.78 -38.11
CA ALA A 39 45.58 -63.44 -39.44
C ALA A 39 45.49 -64.98 -39.59
N THR A 40 44.52 -65.47 -40.39
CA THR A 40 44.76 -66.27 -41.63
C THR A 40 43.49 -66.35 -42.51
N ARG A 41 43.68 -66.29 -43.83
CA ARG A 41 42.76 -66.55 -44.97
C ARG A 41 42.20 -67.99 -45.01
N ALA A 42 41.02 -68.20 -45.61
CA ALA A 42 40.84 -68.86 -46.93
C ALA A 42 39.40 -69.36 -47.25
N LEU A 43 38.87 -68.87 -48.39
CA LEU A 43 38.16 -69.57 -49.50
C LEU A 43 36.94 -70.50 -49.29
N SER A 44 35.83 -70.04 -49.90
CA SER A 44 34.95 -70.67 -50.90
C SER A 44 33.92 -71.78 -50.59
N ALA A 45 32.70 -71.48 -51.09
CA ALA A 45 31.61 -72.31 -51.65
C ALA A 45 30.83 -73.19 -50.66
N THR A 46 29.48 -73.24 -50.62
CA THR A 46 28.45 -73.30 -51.69
C THR A 46 27.07 -73.03 -51.02
N PRO A 47 26.04 -72.49 -51.70
CA PRO A 47 24.80 -72.06 -51.06
C PRO A 47 23.85 -73.23 -50.82
N THR A 48 23.09 -73.23 -49.71
CA THR A 48 21.79 -73.90 -49.67
C THR A 48 20.89 -73.37 -48.55
N ALA A 49 19.67 -73.02 -48.96
CA ALA A 49 18.41 -72.98 -48.22
C ALA A 49 18.23 -71.98 -47.04
N SER A 50 17.29 -71.06 -47.26
CA SER A 50 16.61 -70.26 -46.23
C SER A 50 16.00 -71.10 -45.11
N PRO A 51 15.99 -70.54 -43.90
CA PRO A 51 14.75 -70.45 -43.13
C PRO A 51 14.38 -68.99 -42.84
N SER A 52 13.08 -68.77 -42.71
CA SER A 52 12.38 -67.50 -42.48
C SER A 52 12.98 -66.61 -41.40
N PRO A 53 12.85 -65.26 -41.52
CA PRO A 53 13.26 -64.36 -40.45
C PRO A 53 12.37 -64.57 -39.22
N VAL A 54 13.03 -64.75 -38.07
CA VAL A 54 12.45 -64.58 -36.74
C VAL A 54 11.87 -63.16 -36.66
N PRO A 55 10.65 -62.94 -36.12
CA PRO A 55 10.17 -61.58 -35.89
C PRO A 55 11.13 -60.91 -34.91
N THR A 56 11.85 -59.90 -35.38
CA THR A 56 12.63 -59.00 -34.54
C THR A 56 11.66 -58.42 -33.51
N ALA A 57 11.89 -58.69 -32.23
CA ALA A 57 11.22 -57.97 -31.16
C ALA A 57 11.39 -56.48 -31.46
N ALA A 58 10.28 -55.75 -31.58
CA ALA A 58 10.31 -54.31 -31.71
C ALA A 58 11.14 -53.78 -30.53
N THR A 59 12.27 -53.12 -30.83
CA THR A 59 12.95 -52.31 -29.84
C THR A 59 11.90 -51.36 -29.28
N PRO A 60 11.61 -51.37 -27.96
CA PRO A 60 10.74 -50.36 -27.39
C PRO A 60 11.36 -49.01 -27.70
N THR A 61 10.69 -48.22 -28.51
CA THR A 61 11.01 -46.80 -28.68
C THR A 61 11.02 -46.20 -27.29
N PRO A 62 12.05 -45.44 -26.88
CA PRO A 62 11.98 -44.69 -25.62
C PRO A 62 10.70 -43.88 -25.65
N ASP A 63 9.90 -43.94 -24.57
CA ASP A 63 8.76 -43.04 -24.42
C ASP A 63 9.28 -41.61 -24.64
N GLU A 64 8.74 -40.91 -25.63
CA GLU A 64 9.11 -39.52 -25.85
C GLU A 64 8.79 -38.73 -24.58
N PRO A 65 9.67 -37.81 -24.14
CA PRO A 65 9.45 -37.07 -22.93
C PRO A 65 8.09 -36.35 -23.01
N ALA A 66 7.27 -36.45 -21.97
CA ALA A 66 5.97 -35.79 -21.94
C ALA A 66 6.13 -34.25 -22.06
N PRO A 67 5.15 -33.53 -22.64
CA PRO A 67 5.15 -32.08 -22.63
C PRO A 67 5.10 -31.58 -21.17
N THR A 68 5.74 -30.44 -20.92
CA THR A 68 5.78 -29.78 -19.61
C THR A 68 5.46 -28.32 -19.84
N PHE A 69 4.23 -27.93 -19.49
CA PHE A 69 3.75 -26.57 -19.70
C PHE A 69 4.06 -25.68 -18.51
N LEU A 70 4.56 -24.47 -18.79
CA LEU A 70 4.73 -23.39 -17.83
C LEU A 70 3.91 -22.19 -18.31
N LEU A 71 3.24 -21.54 -17.38
CA LEU A 71 2.40 -20.38 -17.65
C LEU A 71 2.92 -19.21 -16.83
N ASP A 72 3.28 -18.12 -17.51
CA ASP A 72 3.62 -16.85 -16.88
C ASP A 72 2.58 -15.79 -17.26
N ALA A 73 2.32 -14.86 -16.36
CA ALA A 73 1.36 -13.79 -16.56
C ALA A 73 1.90 -12.49 -15.97
N LEU A 74 1.74 -11.40 -16.72
CA LEU A 74 2.12 -10.05 -16.31
C LEU A 74 0.95 -9.12 -16.55
N LEU A 75 0.65 -8.29 -15.55
CA LEU A 75 -0.44 -7.31 -15.61
C LEU A 75 0.12 -5.90 -15.80
N THR A 76 -0.46 -5.18 -16.76
CA THR A 76 -0.21 -3.75 -16.99
C THR A 76 -1.51 -2.97 -16.80
N VAL A 77 -1.52 -1.94 -15.95
CA VAL A 77 -2.69 -1.08 -15.76
C VAL A 77 -2.60 0.14 -16.68
N PHE A 78 -3.65 0.38 -17.47
CA PHE A 78 -3.74 1.55 -18.36
C PHE A 78 -4.44 2.75 -17.71
N GLY A 79 -5.35 2.50 -16.78
CA GLY A 79 -6.04 3.56 -16.05
C GLY A 79 -7.11 3.00 -15.13
N TYR A 80 -7.59 3.88 -14.25
CA TYR A 80 -8.63 3.57 -13.26
C TYR A 80 -9.88 4.37 -13.57
N ARG A 81 -11.02 3.83 -13.12
CA ARG A 81 -12.34 4.41 -13.29
C ARG A 81 -12.99 4.69 -11.95
N GLN A 82 -13.93 5.63 -11.93
CA GLN A 82 -14.65 6.03 -10.72
C GLN A 82 -15.41 4.91 -10.02
N ASP A 83 -15.83 3.89 -10.77
CA ASP A 83 -16.59 2.77 -10.22
C ASP A 83 -15.71 1.68 -9.59
N GLY A 84 -14.46 2.00 -9.26
CA GLY A 84 -13.55 1.10 -8.56
C GLY A 84 -12.91 0.03 -9.47
N THR A 85 -13.04 0.18 -10.79
CA THR A 85 -12.45 -0.74 -11.77
C THR A 85 -11.20 -0.17 -12.45
N ALA A 86 -10.33 -1.04 -12.93
CA ALA A 86 -9.17 -0.72 -13.74
C ALA A 86 -9.30 -1.32 -15.15
N GLU A 87 -8.79 -0.61 -16.15
CA GLU A 87 -8.52 -1.18 -17.46
C GLU A 87 -7.10 -1.75 -17.46
N VAL A 88 -6.99 -3.06 -17.64
CA VAL A 88 -5.72 -3.78 -17.54
C VAL A 88 -5.47 -4.66 -18.76
N GLU A 89 -4.20 -4.89 -19.03
CA GLU A 89 -3.70 -5.79 -20.05
C GLU A 89 -2.92 -6.90 -19.38
N LEU A 90 -3.34 -8.12 -19.65
CA LEU A 90 -2.74 -9.34 -19.17
C LEU A 90 -1.93 -9.95 -20.31
N SER A 91 -0.61 -9.87 -20.19
CA SER A 91 0.34 -10.54 -21.08
C SER A 91 0.62 -11.92 -20.52
N ILE A 92 0.29 -12.96 -21.28
CA ILE A 92 0.43 -14.36 -20.88
C ILE A 92 1.48 -14.99 -21.78
N GLU A 93 2.48 -15.62 -21.18
CA GLU A 93 3.46 -16.43 -21.89
C GLU A 93 3.25 -17.90 -21.52
N LEU A 94 2.98 -18.72 -22.53
CA LEU A 94 2.91 -20.16 -22.39
C LEU A 94 4.18 -20.78 -22.95
N ARG A 95 4.84 -21.64 -22.18
CA ARG A 95 6.05 -22.38 -22.61
C ARG A 95 5.83 -23.88 -22.51
N ASN A 96 6.35 -24.62 -23.47
CA ASN A 96 6.55 -26.08 -23.36
C ASN A 96 8.06 -26.36 -23.33
N ASP A 97 8.54 -26.85 -22.19
CA ASP A 97 9.94 -27.25 -22.00
C ASP A 97 10.14 -28.78 -22.14
N GLY A 98 9.04 -29.52 -22.31
CA GLY A 98 9.00 -30.97 -22.51
C GLY A 98 8.90 -31.38 -23.98
N GLY A 99 8.73 -32.68 -24.25
CA GLY A 99 8.78 -33.24 -25.62
C GLY A 99 7.64 -32.78 -26.56
N PRO A 100 7.45 -33.46 -27.70
CA PRO A 100 6.57 -32.99 -28.76
C PRO A 100 5.11 -32.90 -28.33
N ALA A 101 4.62 -31.67 -28.14
CA ALA A 101 3.20 -31.38 -27.97
C ALA A 101 2.55 -31.18 -29.35
N GLN A 102 1.60 -32.04 -29.72
CA GLN A 102 0.59 -31.75 -30.77
C GLN A 102 -0.72 -31.25 -30.13
N VAL A 103 -0.61 -30.45 -29.08
CA VAL A 103 -1.76 -29.97 -28.31
C VAL A 103 -1.90 -28.48 -28.53
N THR A 104 -3.12 -28.02 -28.81
CA THR A 104 -3.50 -26.61 -28.69
C THR A 104 -4.03 -26.41 -27.26
N PRO A 105 -3.17 -26.02 -26.31
CA PRO A 105 -3.58 -25.83 -24.92
C PRO A 105 -4.65 -24.73 -24.83
N LEU A 106 -5.78 -25.05 -24.21
CA LEU A 106 -6.77 -24.05 -23.85
C LEU A 106 -6.27 -23.31 -22.61
N VAL A 107 -6.02 -22.01 -22.70
CA VAL A 107 -5.78 -21.18 -21.52
C VAL A 107 -7.04 -20.37 -21.26
N THR A 108 -7.49 -20.33 -20.00
CA THR A 108 -8.62 -19.52 -19.56
C THR A 108 -8.12 -18.49 -18.56
N VAL A 109 -8.65 -17.28 -18.66
CA VAL A 109 -8.45 -16.22 -17.67
C VAL A 109 -9.69 -16.17 -16.79
N GLU A 110 -9.49 -16.30 -15.49
CA GLU A 110 -10.51 -16.21 -14.46
C GLU A 110 -10.19 -15.02 -13.56
N CYS A 111 -11.20 -14.44 -12.94
CA CYS A 111 -11.04 -13.30 -12.04
C CYS A 111 -11.77 -13.58 -10.74
N GLU A 112 -11.11 -13.37 -9.61
CA GLU A 112 -11.66 -13.58 -8.29
C GLU A 112 -11.43 -12.36 -7.41
N LEU A 113 -12.41 -12.01 -6.58
CA LEU A 113 -12.29 -10.96 -5.56
C LEU A 113 -12.76 -11.54 -4.24
N ASN A 114 -11.87 -11.59 -3.24
CA ASN A 114 -12.13 -12.20 -1.94
C ASN A 114 -12.62 -13.66 -2.02
N GLY A 115 -12.10 -14.42 -3.00
CA GLY A 115 -12.45 -15.82 -3.23
C GLY A 115 -13.77 -16.06 -3.97
N GLU A 116 -14.41 -15.00 -4.50
CA GLU A 116 -15.63 -15.10 -5.29
C GLU A 116 -15.39 -14.70 -6.76
N PRO A 117 -15.98 -15.40 -7.74
CA PRO A 117 -15.74 -15.14 -9.15
C PRO A 117 -16.36 -13.80 -9.59
N VAL A 118 -15.58 -13.01 -10.34
CA VAL A 118 -16.01 -11.72 -10.89
C VAL A 118 -16.65 -11.92 -12.26
N SER A 119 -17.97 -11.71 -12.33
CA SER A 119 -18.73 -11.89 -13.58
C SER A 119 -18.27 -10.93 -14.69
N GLY A 120 -18.03 -11.45 -15.90
CA GLY A 120 -17.66 -10.64 -17.06
C GLY A 120 -16.20 -10.20 -17.10
N CYS A 121 -15.37 -10.72 -16.20
CA CYS A 121 -13.91 -10.55 -16.22
C CYS A 121 -13.26 -11.87 -16.66
N GLY A 122 -12.34 -11.78 -17.64
CA GLY A 122 -11.67 -12.94 -18.20
C GLY A 122 -12.47 -13.70 -19.26
N GLY A 123 -12.02 -14.91 -19.57
CA GLY A 123 -12.54 -15.78 -20.64
C GLY A 123 -11.44 -16.65 -21.26
N PRO A 124 -11.81 -17.53 -22.21
CA PRO A 124 -10.83 -18.33 -22.95
C PRO A 124 -9.92 -17.43 -23.78
N LEU A 125 -8.63 -17.74 -23.80
CA LEU A 125 -7.66 -17.17 -24.74
C LEU A 125 -7.72 -17.93 -26.05
N ASP A 126 -8.25 -17.27 -27.08
CA ASP A 126 -8.20 -17.79 -28.44
C ASP A 126 -6.81 -17.57 -29.05
N GLY A 127 -6.32 -18.56 -29.81
CA GLY A 127 -5.19 -18.37 -30.73
C GLY A 127 -3.79 -18.71 -30.19
N LEU A 128 -3.64 -19.18 -28.96
CA LEU A 128 -2.34 -19.68 -28.46
C LEU A 128 -1.95 -20.98 -29.19
N THR A 129 -1.00 -20.89 -30.12
CA THR A 129 -0.48 -22.05 -30.86
C THR A 129 1.00 -22.20 -30.61
N LEU A 130 1.37 -23.16 -29.77
CA LEU A 130 2.77 -23.50 -29.56
C LEU A 130 3.36 -24.19 -30.81
N PRO A 131 4.64 -23.94 -31.13
CA PRO A 131 5.32 -24.71 -32.17
C PRO A 131 5.47 -26.18 -31.74
N GLU A 132 5.54 -27.09 -32.71
CA GLU A 132 5.78 -28.51 -32.42
C GLU A 132 7.10 -28.70 -31.66
N GLY A 133 7.05 -29.41 -30.52
CA GLY A 133 8.22 -29.60 -29.66
C GLY A 133 8.33 -28.56 -28.56
N VAL A 134 9.57 -28.16 -28.27
CA VAL A 134 9.90 -27.14 -27.26
C VAL A 134 9.69 -25.76 -27.87
N GLY A 135 8.98 -24.90 -27.14
CA GLY A 135 8.71 -23.55 -27.62
C GLY A 135 7.91 -22.71 -26.66
N ARG A 136 7.64 -21.48 -27.08
CA ARG A 136 6.88 -20.50 -26.32
C ARG A 136 5.95 -19.72 -27.23
N GLU A 137 4.86 -19.24 -26.67
CA GLU A 137 3.90 -18.36 -27.34
C GLU A 137 3.42 -17.30 -26.34
N GLU A 138 3.21 -16.08 -26.82
CA GLU A 138 2.70 -14.96 -26.04
C GLU A 138 1.30 -14.58 -26.52
N ALA A 139 0.38 -14.36 -25.59
CA ALA A 139 -0.93 -13.80 -25.86
C ALA A 139 -1.18 -12.61 -24.96
N VAL A 140 -2.05 -11.71 -25.40
CA VAL A 140 -2.43 -10.52 -24.66
C VAL A 140 -3.94 -10.44 -24.60
N MET A 141 -4.48 -10.25 -23.39
CA MET A 141 -5.91 -10.03 -23.16
C MET A 141 -6.10 -8.71 -22.44
N ARG A 142 -7.04 -7.89 -22.93
CA ARG A 142 -7.49 -6.70 -22.21
C ARG A 142 -8.74 -7.03 -21.43
N LEU A 143 -8.76 -6.63 -20.18
CA LEU A 143 -9.87 -6.87 -19.27
C LEU A 143 -10.14 -5.62 -18.44
N ARG A 144 -11.39 -5.52 -18.00
CA ARG A 144 -11.81 -4.56 -17.00
C ARG A 144 -12.12 -5.33 -15.74
N ALA A 145 -11.43 -5.02 -14.66
CA ALA A 145 -11.54 -5.74 -13.40
C ALA A 145 -11.65 -4.75 -12.23
N PRO A 146 -12.42 -5.07 -11.18
CA PRO A 146 -12.35 -4.35 -9.91
C PRO A 146 -10.91 -4.30 -9.37
N MET A 147 -10.54 -3.22 -8.68
CA MET A 147 -9.29 -3.19 -7.92
C MET A 147 -9.25 -4.29 -6.85
N GLY A 148 -8.06 -4.81 -6.54
CA GLY A 148 -7.89 -5.93 -5.61
C GLY A 148 -8.23 -7.30 -6.19
N THR A 149 -8.77 -7.37 -7.42
CA THR A 149 -9.10 -8.63 -8.09
C THR A 149 -7.84 -9.43 -8.39
N GLU A 150 -7.86 -10.72 -8.04
CA GLU A 150 -6.91 -11.72 -8.49
C GLU A 150 -7.30 -12.17 -9.90
N VAL A 151 -6.41 -11.97 -10.86
CA VAL A 151 -6.57 -12.41 -12.24
C VAL A 151 -5.71 -13.66 -12.43
N LEU A 152 -6.39 -14.77 -12.63
CA LEU A 152 -5.81 -16.10 -12.71
C LEU A 152 -5.77 -16.56 -14.16
N ALA A 153 -4.57 -16.79 -14.69
CA ALA A 153 -4.41 -17.52 -15.94
C ALA A 153 -4.29 -19.02 -15.62
N VAL A 154 -5.13 -19.86 -16.24
CA VAL A 154 -5.21 -21.30 -15.98
C VAL A 154 -5.12 -22.06 -17.29
N LEU A 155 -4.22 -23.04 -17.35
CA LEU A 155 -4.24 -24.05 -18.42
C LEU A 155 -5.43 -25.00 -18.18
N GLY A 156 -6.23 -25.29 -19.20
CA GLY A 156 -7.58 -25.89 -19.05
C GLY A 156 -7.67 -27.28 -18.41
N ASP A 157 -6.54 -27.95 -18.17
CA ASP A 157 -6.45 -29.19 -17.37
C ASP A 157 -6.02 -28.95 -15.90
N GLY A 158 -5.80 -27.69 -15.53
CA GLY A 158 -5.34 -27.22 -14.22
C GLY A 158 -3.86 -27.48 -13.94
N THR A 159 -3.07 -27.94 -14.91
CA THR A 159 -1.68 -28.36 -14.66
C THR A 159 -0.69 -27.21 -14.52
N ALA A 160 -1.06 -26.01 -14.99
CA ALA A 160 -0.30 -24.78 -14.81
C ALA A 160 -1.23 -23.60 -14.57
N SER A 161 -0.87 -22.73 -13.62
CA SER A 161 -1.58 -21.47 -13.36
C SER A 161 -0.63 -20.37 -12.91
N ASN A 162 -1.05 -19.13 -13.09
CA ASN A 162 -0.37 -17.94 -12.61
C ASN A 162 -1.39 -16.89 -12.18
N THR A 163 -1.15 -16.25 -11.03
CA THR A 163 -2.05 -15.25 -10.46
C THR A 163 -1.34 -13.91 -10.41
N VAL A 164 -2.03 -12.87 -10.90
CA VAL A 164 -1.61 -11.48 -10.79
C VAL A 164 -2.74 -10.64 -10.21
N VAL A 165 -2.40 -9.63 -9.40
CA VAL A 165 -3.41 -8.81 -8.70
C VAL A 165 -3.57 -7.45 -9.37
N VAL A 166 -4.80 -7.02 -9.59
CA VAL A 166 -5.10 -5.65 -9.99
C VAL A 166 -4.82 -4.73 -8.79
N PRO A 167 -3.86 -3.80 -8.86
CA PRO A 167 -3.47 -3.00 -7.71
C PRO A 167 -4.63 -2.17 -7.15
N GLU A 168 -4.74 -2.13 -5.83
CA GLU A 168 -5.64 -1.20 -5.16
C GLU A 168 -5.10 0.23 -5.16
N ARG A 169 -5.99 1.20 -5.31
CA ARG A 169 -5.70 2.64 -5.36
C ARG A 169 -6.76 3.45 -4.65
N ILE A 170 -6.36 4.62 -4.19
CA ILE A 170 -7.25 5.66 -3.64
C ILE A 170 -7.69 6.53 -4.81
N LEU A 171 -8.97 6.45 -5.17
CA LEU A 171 -9.48 7.10 -6.37
C LEU A 171 -10.05 8.48 -6.10
N GLY A 172 -9.93 9.38 -7.08
CA GLY A 172 -10.70 10.62 -7.10
C GLY A 172 -10.22 11.67 -6.09
N VAL A 173 -9.00 11.55 -5.57
CA VAL A 173 -8.42 12.56 -4.70
C VAL A 173 -8.14 13.81 -5.51
N GLU A 174 -8.61 14.96 -5.02
CA GLU A 174 -8.29 16.25 -5.60
C GLU A 174 -6.84 16.64 -5.29
N ARG A 175 -6.14 17.23 -6.27
CA ARG A 175 -4.74 17.65 -6.09
C ARG A 175 -4.58 18.67 -4.96
N ASP A 176 -5.57 19.54 -4.76
CA ASP A 176 -5.57 20.53 -3.68
C ASP A 176 -5.63 19.85 -2.29
N THR A 177 -6.41 18.76 -2.16
CA THR A 177 -6.46 17.96 -0.93
C THR A 177 -5.12 17.27 -0.67
N TRP A 178 -4.53 16.64 -1.70
CA TRP A 178 -3.20 16.02 -1.58
C TRP A 178 -2.11 17.03 -1.25
N ALA A 179 -2.12 18.22 -1.86
CA ALA A 179 -1.17 19.27 -1.57
C ALA A 179 -1.21 19.65 -0.07
N CYS A 180 -2.42 19.71 0.51
CA CYS A 180 -2.54 19.93 1.95
C CYS A 180 -2.06 18.77 2.81
N PHE A 181 -2.32 17.53 2.40
CA PHE A 181 -1.87 16.34 3.13
C PHE A 181 -0.34 16.15 3.10
N SER A 182 0.28 16.38 1.96
CA SER A 182 1.66 15.94 1.64
C SER A 182 2.77 16.94 1.93
N ASP A 183 2.42 18.12 2.45
CA ASP A 183 3.36 19.21 2.66
C ASP A 183 4.55 18.78 3.56
N ARG A 184 5.75 19.00 3.00
CA ARG A 184 7.03 18.32 3.31
C ARG A 184 7.66 18.69 4.67
N PRO A 185 8.57 17.83 5.19
CA PRO A 185 9.10 17.91 6.56
C PRO A 185 9.96 19.15 6.87
N GLN A 186 9.88 19.56 8.14
CA GLN A 186 10.70 20.59 8.78
C GLN A 186 12.20 20.34 8.59
N ARG A 187 12.87 21.18 7.80
CA ARG A 187 14.34 21.36 7.92
C ARG A 187 14.74 22.57 8.76
N SER A 188 13.78 23.29 9.36
CA SER A 188 14.11 24.57 10.02
C SER A 188 13.11 25.11 11.06
N ALA A 189 12.15 24.32 11.55
CA ALA A 189 11.30 24.82 12.64
C ALA A 189 12.05 24.74 13.96
N THR A 190 12.46 25.89 14.47
CA THR A 190 12.90 26.06 15.86
C THR A 190 11.68 26.38 16.70
N HIS A 191 11.58 25.76 17.88
CA HIS A 191 10.53 25.77 18.93
C HIS A 191 9.78 27.08 19.29
N GLU A 192 10.00 28.21 18.62
CA GLU A 192 9.49 29.51 19.06
C GLU A 192 8.66 30.26 18.00
N ASN A 193 8.35 29.66 16.83
CA ASN A 193 7.38 30.22 15.86
C ASN A 193 6.76 29.10 14.98
N ASP A 194 5.88 28.30 15.58
CA ASP A 194 5.37 27.02 15.04
C ASP A 194 4.19 27.16 14.07
N PHE A 195 4.41 27.81 12.92
CA PHE A 195 3.45 27.87 11.80
C PHE A 195 4.00 27.20 10.52
N LEU A 196 4.68 26.05 10.64
CA LEU A 196 5.49 25.49 9.56
C LEU A 196 5.19 24.01 9.24
N GLY A 197 3.94 23.59 9.38
CA GLY A 197 3.37 22.49 8.62
C GLY A 197 2.59 23.05 7.43
N GLY A 198 2.34 22.27 6.39
CA GLY A 198 1.51 22.68 5.26
C GLY A 198 0.10 23.10 5.60
N CYS A 199 -0.75 23.23 4.56
CA CYS A 199 -2.17 23.47 4.83
C CYS A 199 -2.86 22.32 5.56
N GLY A 200 -2.28 21.12 5.69
CA GLY A 200 -2.81 20.02 6.51
C GLY A 200 -2.31 19.96 7.95
N GLY A 201 -1.15 20.56 8.28
CA GLY A 201 -0.66 20.59 9.67
C GLY A 201 0.05 19.33 10.17
N TRP A 202 0.18 18.25 9.40
CA TRP A 202 1.02 17.10 9.81
C TRP A 202 2.50 17.49 9.85
N THR A 203 3.16 17.24 10.99
CA THR A 203 4.54 17.67 11.24
C THR A 203 5.57 16.58 10.95
N SER A 204 5.14 15.33 10.83
CA SER A 204 6.00 14.19 10.50
C SER A 204 6.20 14.05 8.99
N GLY A 205 7.38 13.58 8.58
CA GLY A 205 7.65 13.17 7.19
C GLY A 205 6.97 11.86 6.78
N THR A 206 6.35 11.17 7.76
CA THR A 206 5.59 9.93 7.62
C THR A 206 4.21 10.08 8.23
N VAL A 207 3.29 9.20 7.84
CA VAL A 207 1.95 9.13 8.41
C VAL A 207 2.02 8.58 9.83
N LEU A 208 1.39 9.29 10.77
CA LEU A 208 1.12 8.80 12.13
C LEU A 208 -0.36 8.43 12.25
N LYS A 209 -0.65 7.18 12.62
CA LYS A 209 -2.01 6.62 12.71
C LYS A 209 -2.09 5.59 13.82
N TRP A 210 -3.28 5.40 14.39
CA TRP A 210 -3.55 4.23 15.21
C TRP A 210 -3.62 2.97 14.33
N ASP A 211 -3.38 1.82 14.94
CA ASP A 211 -3.63 0.53 14.31
C ASP A 211 -5.15 0.36 14.10
N PRO A 212 -5.64 0.18 12.86
CA PRO A 212 -7.07 0.01 12.61
C PRO A 212 -7.63 -1.31 13.15
N ASP A 213 -6.77 -2.29 13.47
CA ASP A 213 -7.19 -3.61 13.96
C ASP A 213 -7.27 -3.66 15.50
N GLU A 214 -6.81 -2.62 16.21
CA GLU A 214 -6.88 -2.51 17.67
C GLU A 214 -7.75 -1.32 18.11
N PRO A 215 -8.61 -1.48 19.13
CA PRO A 215 -9.41 -0.37 19.64
C PRO A 215 -8.53 0.66 20.36
N VAL A 216 -8.86 1.93 20.18
CA VAL A 216 -8.34 3.01 21.02
C VAL A 216 -9.04 2.92 22.37
N ARG A 217 -8.29 2.53 23.41
CA ARG A 217 -8.81 2.40 24.77
C ARG A 217 -8.78 3.75 25.46
N VAL A 218 -9.95 4.30 25.73
CA VAL A 218 -10.13 5.66 26.25
C VAL A 218 -10.46 5.64 27.73
N TRP A 219 -9.73 6.44 28.51
CA TRP A 219 -10.07 6.73 29.90
C TRP A 219 -10.26 8.24 30.07
N ALA A 220 -11.27 8.62 30.85
CA ALA A 220 -11.50 10.00 31.26
C ALA A 220 -11.27 10.16 32.77
N ASP A 221 -10.54 11.21 33.15
CA ASP A 221 -10.29 11.53 34.56
C ASP A 221 -11.64 11.67 35.31
N PRO A 222 -11.89 10.85 36.35
CA PRO A 222 -13.18 10.82 37.06
C PRO A 222 -13.48 12.10 37.86
N THR A 223 -12.50 12.99 38.00
CA THR A 223 -12.67 14.30 38.64
C THR A 223 -13.05 15.40 37.65
N GLY A 224 -13.11 15.08 36.35
CA GLY A 224 -13.55 16.00 35.30
C GLY A 224 -15.04 16.36 35.41
N ASP A 225 -15.40 17.53 34.89
CA ASP A 225 -16.79 17.95 34.79
C ASP A 225 -17.58 17.05 33.82
N ALA A 226 -18.71 16.50 34.28
CA ALA A 226 -19.53 15.56 33.53
C ALA A 226 -20.03 16.11 32.18
N ARG A 227 -20.15 17.44 32.03
CA ARG A 227 -20.51 18.07 30.76
C ARG A 227 -19.42 17.89 29.71
N TYR A 228 -18.16 18.01 30.11
CA TYR A 228 -17.01 17.86 29.21
C TYR A 228 -16.82 16.40 28.82
N VAL A 229 -17.01 15.47 29.76
CA VAL A 229 -16.96 14.02 29.48
C VAL A 229 -18.03 13.62 28.46
N ARG A 230 -19.27 14.10 28.61
CA ARG A 230 -20.32 13.86 27.60
C ARG A 230 -19.94 14.40 26.21
N ILE A 231 -19.38 15.61 26.15
CA ILE A 231 -18.95 16.21 24.87
C ILE A 231 -17.80 15.42 24.26
N LEU A 232 -16.89 14.89 25.07
CA LEU A 232 -15.83 14.00 24.62
C LEU A 232 -16.40 12.71 24.02
N GLU A 233 -17.35 12.06 24.71
CA GLU A 233 -18.05 10.88 24.18
C GLU A 233 -18.69 11.16 22.81
N GLU A 234 -19.50 12.23 22.70
CA GLU A 234 -20.13 12.64 21.44
C GLU A 234 -19.09 12.94 20.35
N THR A 235 -17.98 13.61 20.70
CA THR A 235 -16.90 13.94 19.76
C THR A 235 -16.20 12.68 19.24
N LEU A 236 -15.93 11.70 20.11
CA LEU A 236 -15.27 10.47 19.71
C LEU A 236 -16.20 9.56 18.91
N ASP A 237 -17.50 9.53 19.23
CA ASP A 237 -18.51 8.82 18.44
C ASP A 237 -18.60 9.37 17.00
N ASP A 238 -18.43 10.70 16.82
CA ASP A 238 -18.40 11.34 15.51
C ASP A 238 -17.07 11.10 14.77
N LEU A 239 -15.93 11.15 15.47
CA LEU A 239 -14.60 11.02 14.86
C LEU A 239 -14.20 9.57 14.54
N ALA A 240 -14.55 8.60 15.39
CA ALA A 240 -14.15 7.21 15.23
C ALA A 240 -14.49 6.64 13.84
N PRO A 241 -15.73 6.75 13.31
CA PRO A 241 -16.04 6.26 11.97
C PRO A 241 -15.34 7.04 10.87
N LEU A 242 -15.10 8.34 11.05
CA LEU A 242 -14.37 9.16 10.08
C LEU A 242 -12.90 8.76 9.97
N LEU A 243 -12.30 8.37 11.10
CA LEU A 243 -10.90 7.98 11.21
C LEU A 243 -10.68 6.47 11.02
N ASN A 244 -11.74 5.71 10.78
CA ASN A 244 -11.72 4.24 10.73
C ASN A 244 -11.08 3.63 11.99
N LEU A 245 -11.55 4.08 13.16
CA LEU A 245 -11.12 3.62 14.47
C LEU A 245 -12.25 2.93 15.20
N ASP A 246 -11.90 1.97 16.05
CA ASP A 246 -12.78 1.48 17.10
C ASP A 246 -12.39 2.14 18.44
N VAL A 247 -13.38 2.43 19.28
CA VAL A 247 -13.20 3.13 20.55
C VAL A 247 -13.78 2.29 21.68
N GLU A 248 -12.94 1.97 22.66
CA GLU A 248 -13.33 1.20 23.84
C GLU A 248 -13.11 2.05 25.10
N TRP A 249 -14.16 2.26 25.89
CA TRP A 249 -14.05 2.98 27.17
C TRP A 249 -13.61 2.03 28.29
N VAL A 250 -12.58 2.43 29.03
CA VAL A 250 -12.02 1.65 30.15
C VAL A 250 -12.15 2.37 31.50
N GLU A 251 -12.16 1.61 32.59
CA GLU A 251 -12.39 2.16 33.94
C GLU A 251 -11.13 2.77 34.57
N THR A 252 -9.94 2.35 34.13
CA THR A 252 -8.67 2.73 34.78
C THR A 252 -7.70 3.39 33.82
N GLU A 253 -6.88 4.31 34.34
CA GLU A 253 -5.88 5.04 33.56
C GLU A 253 -4.81 4.09 32.97
N ASP A 254 -4.44 3.03 33.70
CA ASP A 254 -3.40 2.07 33.29
C ASP A 254 -3.82 1.18 32.10
N GLU A 255 -5.12 1.01 31.88
CA GLU A 255 -5.67 0.24 30.76
C GLU A 255 -5.82 1.05 29.47
N ALA A 256 -5.71 2.38 29.57
CA ALA A 256 -5.97 3.28 28.46
C ALA A 256 -4.76 3.48 27.55
N THR A 257 -5.02 3.59 26.26
CA THR A 257 -4.07 4.08 25.26
C THR A 257 -4.29 5.56 24.95
N LEU A 258 -5.51 6.07 25.13
CA LEU A 258 -5.84 7.51 25.10
C LEU A 258 -6.27 7.98 26.49
N LYS A 259 -5.46 8.83 27.12
CA LYS A 259 -5.75 9.42 28.43
C LYS A 259 -6.35 10.81 28.27
N THR A 260 -7.53 11.02 28.84
CA THR A 260 -8.28 12.27 28.64
C THR A 260 -8.53 12.99 29.97
N TYR A 261 -8.11 14.26 30.02
CA TYR A 261 -8.26 15.15 31.16
C TYR A 261 -9.18 16.31 30.80
N VAL A 262 -10.47 16.03 30.64
CA VAL A 262 -11.46 16.99 30.19
C VAL A 262 -12.26 17.56 31.37
N GLY A 263 -12.52 18.87 31.37
CA GLY A 263 -13.26 19.53 32.44
C GLY A 263 -12.51 19.55 33.78
N VAL A 264 -11.18 19.45 33.77
CA VAL A 264 -10.33 19.60 34.97
C VAL A 264 -9.77 21.02 35.06
N PRO A 265 -9.44 21.53 36.26
CA PRO A 265 -8.79 22.83 36.40
C PRO A 265 -7.40 22.87 35.75
N SER A 266 -7.09 23.95 35.03
CA SER A 266 -5.79 24.15 34.37
C SER A 266 -4.60 24.10 35.34
N GLU A 267 -4.80 24.49 36.60
CA GLU A 267 -3.80 24.40 37.68
C GLU A 267 -3.30 22.98 37.93
N ARG A 268 -4.04 21.94 37.50
CA ARG A 268 -3.62 20.55 37.63
C ARG A 268 -2.65 20.09 36.54
N ALA A 269 -2.42 20.87 35.47
CA ALA A 269 -1.58 20.48 34.33
C ALA A 269 -0.22 19.89 34.75
N SER A 270 0.50 20.53 35.68
CA SER A 270 1.77 19.98 36.21
C SER A 270 1.61 18.67 36.96
N SER A 271 0.54 18.52 37.76
CA SER A 271 0.31 17.31 38.55
C SER A 271 -0.05 16.08 37.71
N ILE A 272 -0.56 16.31 36.49
CA ILE A 272 -0.91 15.27 35.51
C ILE A 272 0.14 15.14 34.39
N GLY A 273 1.27 15.87 34.49
CA GLY A 273 2.40 15.74 33.58
C GLY A 273 2.25 16.45 32.22
N LEU A 274 1.32 17.40 32.09
CA LEU A 274 1.01 18.09 30.83
C LEU A 274 1.62 19.50 30.72
N ASP A 275 2.35 19.97 31.73
CA ASP A 275 2.87 21.34 31.81
C ASP A 275 3.99 21.68 30.81
N ALA A 276 4.73 20.68 30.33
CA ALA A 276 5.75 20.87 29.31
C ALA A 276 5.16 21.02 27.89
N PHE A 277 3.91 20.58 27.67
CA PHE A 277 3.31 20.40 26.34
C PHE A 277 2.09 21.31 26.11
N CYS A 278 1.30 21.59 27.14
CA CYS A 278 0.12 22.45 27.04
C CYS A 278 0.51 23.94 27.11
N GLN A 279 0.77 24.55 25.95
CA GLN A 279 0.93 26.01 25.83
C GLN A 279 -0.41 26.75 25.62
N ASP A 280 -1.47 26.02 25.26
CA ASP A 280 -2.75 26.59 24.90
C ASP A 280 -3.69 26.80 26.08
N THR A 281 -4.42 27.92 26.01
CA THR A 281 -5.29 28.38 27.11
C THR A 281 -6.56 27.55 27.28
N VAL A 282 -6.88 26.67 26.33
CA VAL A 282 -8.13 25.89 26.28
C VAL A 282 -7.92 24.38 26.46
N GLY A 283 -6.71 23.89 26.20
CA GLY A 283 -6.38 22.47 26.24
C GLY A 283 -5.00 22.20 25.64
N CYS A 284 -4.67 20.92 25.51
CA CYS A 284 -3.70 20.42 24.54
C CYS A 284 -3.95 18.92 24.31
N GLY A 285 -3.55 18.42 23.14
CA GLY A 285 -3.58 17.01 22.81
C GLY A 285 -2.43 16.60 21.91
N GLY A 286 -2.13 15.30 21.86
CA GLY A 286 -1.14 14.77 20.94
C GLY A 286 -0.76 13.32 21.23
N PRO A 287 -0.09 12.64 20.29
CA PRO A 287 0.53 11.36 20.55
C PRO A 287 1.67 11.50 21.56
N ASP A 288 1.66 10.67 22.60
CA ASP A 288 2.73 10.60 23.60
C ASP A 288 3.86 9.65 23.13
N SER A 289 3.47 8.58 22.43
CA SER A 289 4.40 7.60 21.86
C SER A 289 3.89 7.01 20.56
N PHE A 290 4.83 6.65 19.69
CA PHE A 290 4.57 5.93 18.45
C PHE A 290 5.74 5.01 18.09
N ASP A 291 5.46 3.91 17.39
CA ASP A 291 6.44 2.93 16.92
C ASP A 291 6.20 2.66 15.43
N ASP A 292 7.25 2.83 14.61
CA ASP A 292 7.18 2.75 13.14
C ASP A 292 5.98 3.51 12.51
N GLY A 293 5.59 4.62 13.14
CA GLY A 293 4.48 5.48 12.70
C GLY A 293 3.10 5.08 13.27
N THR A 294 3.00 3.96 13.97
CA THR A 294 1.79 3.56 14.70
C THR A 294 1.72 4.30 16.03
N ILE A 295 0.65 5.06 16.28
CA ILE A 295 0.39 5.70 17.56
C ILE A 295 0.07 4.61 18.58
N THR A 296 0.83 4.58 19.67
CA THR A 296 0.69 3.56 20.73
C THR A 296 0.13 4.13 22.03
N SER A 297 0.33 5.43 22.26
CA SER A 297 -0.37 6.15 23.32
C SER A 297 -0.50 7.63 22.98
N ALA A 298 -1.53 8.26 23.53
CA ALA A 298 -1.80 9.67 23.39
C ALA A 298 -2.47 10.23 24.65
N SER A 299 -2.35 11.53 24.82
CA SER A 299 -3.01 12.27 25.88
C SER A 299 -3.71 13.49 25.31
N MET A 300 -4.84 13.85 25.92
CA MET A 300 -5.50 15.12 25.66
C MET A 300 -6.08 15.73 26.92
N SER A 301 -6.24 17.04 26.91
CA SER A 301 -6.83 17.81 27.99
C SER A 301 -7.66 18.97 27.47
N VAL A 302 -8.74 19.29 28.15
CA VAL A 302 -9.58 20.46 27.87
C VAL A 302 -9.94 21.10 29.21
N TRP A 303 -9.56 22.36 29.42
CA TRP A 303 -9.62 22.99 30.73
C TRP A 303 -11.01 23.54 31.06
N LEU A 304 -11.48 23.25 32.28
CA LEU A 304 -12.68 23.89 32.86
C LEU A 304 -12.41 25.38 33.13
N ASN A 305 -11.16 25.69 33.51
CA ASN A 305 -10.79 26.95 34.11
C ASN A 305 -9.80 27.84 33.33
N SER A 306 -10.11 28.11 32.07
CA SER A 306 -9.33 29.09 31.29
C SER A 306 -9.60 30.51 31.83
N PRO A 307 -8.61 31.44 31.92
CA PRO A 307 -8.79 32.83 32.38
C PRO A 307 -9.88 33.68 31.68
N GLN A 308 -10.58 33.11 30.69
CA GLN A 308 -11.71 33.66 29.92
C GLN A 308 -13.09 33.15 30.41
N GLU A 309 -13.11 32.40 31.52
CA GLU A 309 -14.13 31.47 32.01
C GLU A 309 -15.57 31.94 32.25
N ALA A 310 -15.87 33.25 32.24
CA ALA A 310 -17.21 33.67 32.65
C ALA A 310 -18.32 33.29 31.65
N SER A 311 -18.00 32.77 30.46
CA SER A 311 -19.01 32.44 29.44
C SER A 311 -18.57 31.43 28.37
N LEU A 312 -17.84 30.36 28.71
CA LEU A 312 -17.61 29.32 27.70
C LEU A 312 -18.95 28.67 27.31
N THR A 313 -19.38 28.97 26.09
CA THR A 313 -20.57 28.38 25.47
C THR A 313 -20.32 26.90 25.21
N GLU A 314 -21.37 26.10 25.09
CA GLU A 314 -21.25 24.68 24.76
C GLU A 314 -20.46 24.45 23.47
N ASN A 315 -20.64 25.33 22.47
CA ASN A 315 -19.90 25.29 21.22
C ASN A 315 -18.39 25.46 21.39
N GLU A 316 -17.94 26.21 22.39
CA GLU A 316 -16.51 26.43 22.62
C GLU A 316 -15.86 25.22 23.28
N ILE A 317 -16.60 24.52 24.14
CA ILE A 317 -16.17 23.24 24.71
C ILE A 317 -16.14 22.17 23.62
N VAL A 318 -17.17 22.11 22.77
CA VAL A 318 -17.20 21.20 21.61
C VAL A 318 -16.02 21.48 20.68
N HIS A 319 -15.79 22.74 20.31
CA HIS A 319 -14.67 23.12 19.47
C HIS A 319 -13.32 22.71 20.07
N ALA A 320 -13.07 23.04 21.34
CA ALA A 320 -11.81 22.68 22.00
C ALA A 320 -11.65 21.16 22.10
N THR A 321 -12.71 20.44 22.47
CA THR A 321 -12.67 18.97 22.57
C THR A 321 -12.38 18.32 21.22
N LEU A 322 -13.05 18.78 20.15
CA LEU A 322 -12.79 18.33 18.78
C LEU A 322 -11.36 18.63 18.33
N HIS A 323 -10.86 19.84 18.59
CA HIS A 323 -9.50 20.26 18.25
C HIS A 323 -8.44 19.39 18.92
N GLU A 324 -8.53 19.21 20.24
CA GLU A 324 -7.55 18.43 20.99
C GLU A 324 -7.66 16.93 20.72
N ALA A 325 -8.87 16.42 20.47
CA ALA A 325 -9.06 15.04 20.04
C ALA A 325 -8.38 14.78 18.68
N LEU A 326 -8.47 15.71 17.73
CA LEU A 326 -7.79 15.56 16.43
C LEU A 326 -6.27 15.58 16.57
N HIS A 327 -5.72 16.43 17.44
CA HIS A 327 -4.30 16.37 17.77
C HIS A 327 -3.90 14.97 18.27
N ALA A 328 -4.62 14.44 19.26
CA ALA A 328 -4.33 13.14 19.87
C ALA A 328 -4.52 11.97 18.90
N LEU A 329 -5.58 12.00 18.09
CA LEU A 329 -5.97 10.88 17.23
C LEU A 329 -5.22 10.84 15.90
N THR A 330 -4.75 11.98 15.39
CA THR A 330 -4.23 12.08 14.02
C THR A 330 -2.85 12.70 13.92
N ALA A 331 -2.29 13.16 15.04
CA ALA A 331 -1.06 13.94 15.10
C ALA A 331 -1.06 15.19 14.20
N MET A 332 -2.25 15.66 13.80
CA MET A 332 -2.38 16.88 13.01
C MET A 332 -2.01 18.05 13.91
N HIS A 333 -1.12 18.94 13.49
CA HIS A 333 -0.85 20.19 14.18
C HIS A 333 -1.76 21.29 13.64
N HIS A 334 -1.65 22.48 14.24
CA HIS A 334 -2.39 23.64 13.81
C HIS A 334 -2.24 23.98 12.32
N ARG A 335 -3.38 24.31 11.69
CA ARG A 335 -3.51 24.69 10.28
C ARG A 335 -3.58 26.22 10.12
N PRO A 336 -2.99 26.79 9.05
CA PRO A 336 -3.09 28.23 8.76
C PRO A 336 -4.48 28.65 8.23
N ALA A 337 -5.37 27.70 7.93
CA ALA A 337 -6.70 27.96 7.40
C ALA A 337 -7.67 28.34 8.53
N ALA A 338 -8.17 29.59 8.54
CA ALA A 338 -9.10 30.06 9.58
C ALA A 338 -10.41 29.26 9.65
N SER A 339 -10.82 28.66 8.54
CA SER A 339 -12.01 27.79 8.43
C SER A 339 -11.77 26.37 8.93
N SER A 340 -10.55 26.00 9.31
CA SER A 340 -10.26 24.69 9.87
C SER A 340 -10.51 24.70 11.37
N VAL A 341 -11.03 23.58 11.90
CA VAL A 341 -11.09 23.40 13.36
C VAL A 341 -9.69 23.44 13.98
N MET A 342 -8.66 23.03 13.24
CA MET A 342 -7.25 23.02 13.67
C MET A 342 -6.59 24.39 13.56
N SER A 343 -7.31 25.49 13.36
CA SER A 343 -6.67 26.80 13.25
C SER A 343 -6.14 27.32 14.58
N VAL A 344 -4.89 27.82 14.62
CA VAL A 344 -4.34 28.54 15.80
C VAL A 344 -5.19 29.78 16.12
N ASN A 345 -5.70 30.43 15.07
CA ASN A 345 -6.49 31.63 15.22
C ASN A 345 -7.93 31.21 15.51
N ALA A 346 -8.31 31.25 16.80
CA ALA A 346 -9.65 31.00 17.35
C ALA A 346 -10.78 31.88 16.76
N ALA A 347 -10.58 32.54 15.61
CA ALA A 347 -11.48 33.51 15.00
C ALA A 347 -12.84 32.91 14.62
N LEU A 348 -12.94 31.59 14.42
CA LEU A 348 -14.21 30.95 14.05
C LEU A 348 -14.78 29.95 15.07
N ARG A 349 -14.01 29.51 16.09
CA ARG A 349 -14.46 28.56 17.17
C ARG A 349 -15.49 27.55 16.64
N LEU A 350 -15.16 26.90 15.52
CA LEU A 350 -16.09 26.08 14.76
C LEU A 350 -16.41 24.80 15.53
N PRO A 351 -17.67 24.52 15.87
CA PRO A 351 -18.04 23.30 16.58
C PRO A 351 -18.08 22.06 15.65
N ARG A 352 -17.55 22.17 14.42
CA ARG A 352 -17.61 21.15 13.37
C ARG A 352 -16.39 21.24 12.46
N LEU A 353 -16.07 20.12 11.84
CA LEU A 353 -15.06 20.03 10.78
C LEU A 353 -15.50 20.84 9.56
N SER A 354 -14.54 21.44 8.85
CA SER A 354 -14.78 21.91 7.49
C SER A 354 -14.73 20.74 6.51
N ASP A 355 -15.36 20.88 5.34
CA ASP A 355 -15.29 19.89 4.26
C ASP A 355 -13.83 19.54 3.88
N SER A 356 -12.93 20.52 3.98
CA SER A 356 -11.49 20.31 3.79
C SER A 356 -10.84 19.51 4.92
N ASP A 357 -11.24 19.70 6.19
CA ASP A 357 -10.75 18.87 7.30
C ASP A 357 -11.23 17.42 7.09
N GLU A 358 -12.52 17.21 6.81
CA GLU A 358 -13.07 15.87 6.60
C GLU A 358 -12.39 15.14 5.45
N ALA A 359 -12.16 15.80 4.32
CA ALA A 359 -11.51 15.16 3.18
C ALA A 359 -10.06 14.74 3.46
N LEU A 360 -9.32 15.55 4.22
CA LEU A 360 -7.97 15.21 4.66
C LEU A 360 -7.99 14.05 5.65
N LEU A 361 -8.94 14.04 6.60
CA LEU A 361 -9.09 12.98 7.58
C LEU A 361 -9.52 11.66 6.92
N ARG A 362 -10.38 11.67 5.91
CA ARG A 362 -10.72 10.47 5.13
C ARG A 362 -9.52 9.92 4.37
N LEU A 363 -8.70 10.78 3.77
CA LEU A 363 -7.46 10.35 3.11
C LEU A 363 -6.48 9.77 4.13
N HIS A 364 -6.32 10.43 5.28
CA HIS A 364 -5.53 9.91 6.40
C HIS A 364 -6.04 8.54 6.82
N ALA A 365 -7.34 8.39 7.07
CA ALA A 365 -8.00 7.18 7.55
C ALA A 365 -8.01 6.01 6.55
N HIS A 366 -7.88 6.28 5.25
CA HIS A 366 -8.02 5.28 4.19
C HIS A 366 -7.19 4.01 4.48
N PRO A 367 -7.75 2.79 4.34
CA PRO A 367 -7.07 1.54 4.70
C PRO A 367 -5.74 1.31 3.98
N LEU A 368 -5.61 1.72 2.72
CA LEU A 368 -4.32 1.63 2.01
C LEU A 368 -3.23 2.56 2.58
N VAL A 369 -3.60 3.59 3.33
CA VAL A 369 -2.65 4.50 4.00
C VAL A 369 -2.27 3.90 5.34
N GLN A 370 -1.11 3.25 5.36
CA GLN A 370 -0.58 2.56 6.52
C GLN A 370 0.24 3.50 7.41
N PRO A 371 0.30 3.23 8.73
CA PRO A 371 1.25 3.90 9.62
C PRO A 371 2.68 3.82 9.09
N GLY A 372 3.46 4.89 9.25
CA GLY A 372 4.86 4.93 8.84
C GLY A 372 5.11 5.21 7.35
N MET A 373 4.09 5.13 6.49
CA MET A 373 4.25 5.47 5.08
C MET A 373 4.70 6.92 4.91
N THR A 374 5.68 7.14 4.03
CA THR A 374 6.10 8.47 3.61
C THR A 374 5.08 9.11 2.67
N MET A 375 5.04 10.43 2.59
CA MET A 375 4.16 11.11 1.64
C MET A 375 4.34 10.62 0.18
N PRO A 376 5.56 10.42 -0.36
CA PRO A 376 5.74 9.84 -1.70
C PRO A 376 5.25 8.38 -1.84
N GLU A 377 5.12 7.63 -0.76
CA GLU A 377 4.50 6.29 -0.79
C GLU A 377 2.98 6.41 -0.86
N VAL A 378 2.38 7.30 -0.07
CA VAL A 378 0.94 7.59 -0.14
C VAL A 378 0.55 8.15 -1.50
N GLU A 379 1.35 9.06 -2.07
CA GLU A 379 1.10 9.63 -3.40
C GLU A 379 0.99 8.55 -4.48
N ARG A 380 1.82 7.50 -4.38
CA ARG A 380 1.82 6.38 -5.34
C ARG A 380 0.56 5.51 -5.24
N LEU A 381 -0.19 5.60 -4.14
CA LEU A 381 -1.48 4.93 -3.99
C LEU A 381 -2.63 5.72 -4.62
N ILE A 382 -2.45 7.03 -4.84
CA ILE A 382 -3.51 7.91 -5.29
C ILE A 382 -3.61 7.89 -6.81
N VAL A 383 -4.84 7.83 -7.30
CA VAL A 383 -5.19 8.22 -8.67
C VAL A 383 -6.00 9.49 -8.57
N PHE A 384 -5.43 10.59 -9.06
CA PHE A 384 -6.08 11.89 -8.94
C PHE A 384 -7.36 11.96 -9.76
N ALA A 385 -8.30 12.81 -9.34
CA ALA A 385 -9.59 12.97 -10.00
C ALA A 385 -9.47 13.32 -11.50
N ASP A 386 -8.44 14.07 -11.89
CA ASP A 386 -8.13 14.46 -13.27
C ASP A 386 -7.40 13.37 -14.08
N GLU A 387 -6.96 12.28 -13.45
CA GLU A 387 -6.23 11.16 -14.07
C GLU A 387 -7.13 9.94 -14.34
N LEU A 388 -8.36 9.94 -13.81
CA LEU A 388 -9.34 8.87 -14.05
C LEU A 388 -9.76 8.84 -15.53
N LEU A 389 -10.05 7.64 -16.05
CA LEU A 389 -10.51 7.43 -17.43
C LEU A 389 -11.91 8.04 -17.67
N ASP A 390 -12.70 8.15 -16.62
CA ASP A 390 -14.00 8.81 -16.57
C ASP A 390 -13.99 9.86 -15.43
N PRO A 391 -13.27 10.98 -15.65
CA PRO A 391 -13.12 11.98 -14.60
C PRO A 391 -14.50 12.53 -14.21
N PRO A 392 -14.68 12.90 -12.93
CA PRO A 392 -15.93 13.50 -12.50
C PRO A 392 -16.14 14.80 -13.28
N PRO A 393 -17.40 15.24 -13.48
CA PRO A 393 -17.62 16.62 -13.89
C PRO A 393 -16.90 17.53 -12.89
N ALA A 394 -16.07 18.44 -13.41
CA ALA A 394 -15.33 19.38 -12.58
C ALA A 394 -16.30 20.02 -11.57
N ALA A 395 -15.98 19.95 -10.29
CA ALA A 395 -16.76 20.64 -9.27
C ALA A 395 -16.89 22.10 -9.72
N THR A 396 -18.13 22.56 -9.94
CA THR A 396 -18.39 23.96 -10.30
C THR A 396 -17.91 24.82 -9.14
N ARG A 397 -16.74 25.43 -9.31
CA ARG A 397 -16.15 26.43 -8.42
C ARG A 397 -17.06 27.66 -8.40
N ASN A 398 -18.07 27.66 -7.53
CA ASN A 398 -18.77 28.89 -7.18
C ASN A 398 -17.99 29.56 -6.04
N ASP A 399 -17.30 30.64 -6.41
CA ASP A 399 -16.91 31.78 -5.58
C ASP A 399 -16.78 31.54 -4.06
N GLY A 400 -15.61 31.03 -3.67
CA GLY A 400 -15.08 31.21 -2.32
C GLY A 400 -15.57 30.18 -1.30
N ILE A 401 -14.67 29.23 -0.99
CA ILE A 401 -14.75 28.30 0.14
C ILE A 401 -15.81 27.21 -0.07
N GLN A 402 -15.42 26.16 -0.79
CA GLN A 402 -15.80 24.76 -0.50
C GLN A 402 -14.92 23.84 -1.36
N LEU A 403 -14.06 23.07 -0.70
CA LEU A 403 -13.28 21.97 -1.27
C LEU A 403 -13.83 20.69 -0.68
N ALA A 404 -13.98 19.70 -1.56
CA ALA A 404 -14.33 18.31 -1.32
C ALA A 404 -15.80 18.02 -1.07
N GLU A 405 -16.45 17.50 -2.11
CA GLU A 405 -17.42 16.42 -1.95
C GLU A 405 -17.48 15.65 -3.27
N ARG A 406 -17.02 14.40 -3.28
CA ARG A 406 -17.90 13.28 -3.67
C ARG A 406 -17.59 12.05 -2.83
N ALA A 407 -18.69 11.43 -2.42
CA ALA A 407 -18.80 10.30 -1.52
C ALA A 407 -17.83 9.17 -1.84
N TYR A 408 -17.03 8.79 -0.84
CA TYR A 408 -16.61 7.41 -0.65
C TYR A 408 -17.89 6.62 -0.31
N ALA A 409 -18.28 5.70 -1.20
CA ALA A 409 -19.37 4.76 -1.00
C ALA A 409 -18.82 3.34 -1.10
#